data_AF-A0AAW1S7D2-F1
#
_entry.id   AF-A0AAW1S7D2-F1
#
_cell.length_a   1.000
_cell.length_b   1.000
_cell.length_c   1.000
_cell.angle_alpha   90.00
_cell.angle_beta   90.00
_cell.angle_gamma   90.00
#
_symmetry.space_group_name_H-M   'P 1'
#
loop_
_entity.id
_entity.type
_entity.pdbx_description
1 polymer ?
#
loop_
_entity_poly.entity_id
_entity_poly.type
_entity_poly.pdbx_seq_one_letter_code
_entity_poly.pdbx_strand_id
1 'polypeptide(L)'
;MQGQAASDALDRGMEAVRLLHHDYASDVTRLRRNASKHAEREGIAFPIGTCFVHRVRGFRAVVHGWDRKCERSAAWAASNQANPQQPFYYCLPDEDDCQRVFGGRRMLQYVAQDDMDAAPGTRIMHRAIRNLFSSYSTQDGGRYVPNSKLAFEYPDEYPEPELSIADDANILARAEQEEQVAPLPTFSPQERFEQD
;
A
#
# COMPACT_ATOMS: atom_id res chain seq x y z
N MET A 1 -3.65 25.86 46.09
CA MET A 1 -3.93 25.87 44.64
C MET A 1 -2.71 25.52 43.78
N GLN A 2 -1.49 25.95 44.10
CA GLN A 2 -0.29 25.63 43.28
C GLN A 2 0.13 24.13 43.28
N GLY A 3 -0.09 23.39 44.37
CA GLY A 3 0.31 21.97 44.47
C GLY A 3 -0.50 21.01 43.58
N GLN A 4 -1.80 21.28 43.39
CA GLN A 4 -2.67 20.42 42.58
C GLN A 4 -2.31 20.53 41.09
N ALA A 5 -2.11 21.75 40.59
CA ALA A 5 -1.72 21.98 39.20
C ALA A 5 -0.36 21.36 38.85
N ALA A 6 0.58 21.32 39.81
CA ALA A 6 1.87 20.68 39.64
C ALA A 6 1.75 19.14 39.59
N SER A 7 0.88 18.55 40.42
CA SER A 7 0.57 17.10 40.37
C SER A 7 -0.05 16.72 39.04
N ASP A 8 -1.08 17.46 38.60
CA ASP A 8 -1.78 17.18 37.34
C ASP A 8 -0.86 17.34 36.11
N ALA A 9 0.15 18.21 36.18
CA ALA A 9 1.16 18.33 35.13
C ALA A 9 2.13 17.13 35.11
N LEU A 10 2.54 16.64 36.29
CA LEU A 10 3.39 15.47 36.45
C LEU A 10 2.70 14.18 35.97
N ASP A 11 1.42 14.01 36.31
CA ASP A 11 0.62 12.85 35.88
C ASP A 11 0.43 12.82 34.36
N ARG A 12 0.15 13.98 33.73
CA ARG A 12 0.13 14.09 32.26
C ARG A 12 1.48 13.82 31.62
N GLY A 13 2.57 14.27 32.25
CA GLY A 13 3.93 13.97 31.78
C GLY A 13 4.24 12.48 31.83
N MET A 14 3.89 11.80 32.93
CA MET A 14 4.09 10.35 33.05
C MET A 14 3.17 9.55 32.13
N GLU A 15 1.94 10.00 31.89
CA GLU A 15 1.04 9.38 30.93
C GLU A 15 1.58 9.51 29.49
N ALA A 16 2.08 10.68 29.10
CA ALA A 16 2.72 10.88 27.81
C ALA A 16 3.96 9.98 27.65
N VAL A 17 4.79 9.85 28.69
CA VAL A 17 5.96 8.96 28.68
C VAL A 17 5.53 7.49 28.59
N ARG A 18 4.46 7.07 29.28
CA ARG A 18 3.94 5.70 29.19
C ARG A 18 3.38 5.38 27.80
N LEU A 19 2.62 6.29 27.21
CA LEU A 19 2.12 6.15 25.84
C LEU A 19 3.27 6.04 24.83
N LEU A 20 4.30 6.87 24.98
CA LEU A 20 5.51 6.79 24.15
C LEU A 20 6.27 5.48 24.36
N HIS A 21 6.39 5.03 25.61
CA HIS A 21 7.19 3.86 25.98
C HIS A 21 6.53 2.52 25.62
N HIS A 22 5.20 2.42 25.62
CA HIS A 22 4.53 1.14 25.39
C HIS A 22 4.13 0.96 23.92
N ASP A 23 3.26 1.82 23.42
CA ASP A 23 2.64 1.60 22.11
C ASP A 23 3.54 2.12 20.99
N TYR A 24 4.06 3.34 21.11
CA TYR A 24 4.94 3.92 20.10
C TYR A 24 6.31 3.24 20.04
N ALA A 25 6.88 2.85 21.19
CA ALA A 25 8.18 2.16 21.19
C ALA A 25 8.12 0.81 20.46
N SER A 26 7.01 0.08 20.60
CA SER A 26 6.82 -1.20 19.91
C SER A 26 6.74 -1.01 18.39
N ASP A 27 6.00 0.02 17.94
CA ASP A 27 5.87 0.36 16.52
C ASP A 27 7.18 0.85 15.92
N VAL A 28 7.90 1.73 16.61
CA VAL A 28 9.22 2.22 16.17
C VAL A 28 10.22 1.07 16.10
N THR A 29 10.21 0.15 17.07
CA THR A 29 11.07 -1.04 17.08
C THR A 29 10.75 -1.95 15.89
N ARG A 30 9.47 -2.16 15.59
CA ARG A 30 9.03 -2.92 14.42
C ARG A 30 9.47 -2.26 13.12
N LEU A 31 9.25 -0.96 12.97
CA LEU A 31 9.68 -0.21 11.78
C LEU A 31 11.19 -0.29 11.57
N ARG A 32 12.00 -0.12 12.63
CA ARG A 32 13.47 -0.23 12.55
C ARG A 32 13.92 -1.63 12.15
N ARG A 33 13.25 -2.66 12.68
CA ARG A 33 13.53 -4.06 12.31
C ARG A 33 13.24 -4.29 10.83
N ASN A 34 12.09 -3.82 10.34
CA ASN A 34 11.71 -3.95 8.94
C ASN A 34 12.68 -3.17 8.03
N ALA A 35 13.03 -1.93 8.39
CA ALA A 35 14.03 -1.15 7.67
C ALA A 35 15.38 -1.87 7.59
N SER A 36 15.82 -2.50 8.69
CA SER A 36 17.06 -3.29 8.71
C SER A 36 16.97 -4.55 7.84
N LYS A 37 15.80 -5.22 7.83
CA LYS A 37 15.51 -6.36 6.94
C LYS A 37 15.59 -5.94 5.46
N HIS A 38 15.11 -4.74 5.14
CA HIS A 38 15.02 -4.23 3.78
C HIS A 38 16.24 -3.39 3.34
N ALA A 39 17.23 -3.20 4.20
CA ALA A 39 18.45 -2.47 3.85
C ALA A 39 19.28 -3.22 2.79
N GLU A 40 19.25 -4.56 2.82
CA GLU A 40 19.93 -5.39 1.83
C GLU A 40 19.00 -5.68 0.64
N ARG A 41 19.36 -5.11 -0.51
CA ARG A 41 18.52 -5.09 -1.71
C ARG A 41 19.03 -5.98 -2.85
N GLU A 42 20.02 -6.82 -2.56
CA GLU A 42 20.58 -7.71 -3.57
C GLU A 42 19.50 -8.63 -4.14
N GLY A 43 19.39 -8.63 -5.46
CA GLY A 43 18.42 -9.41 -6.23
C GLY A 43 17.08 -8.70 -6.50
N ILE A 44 16.80 -7.56 -5.85
CA ILE A 44 15.56 -6.80 -6.05
C ILE A 44 15.64 -5.99 -7.35
N ALA A 45 14.92 -6.44 -8.38
CA ALA A 45 14.89 -5.79 -9.69
C ALA A 45 13.88 -4.63 -9.78
N PHE A 46 12.82 -4.64 -8.96
CA PHE A 46 11.73 -3.65 -9.02
C PHE A 46 11.65 -2.86 -7.72
N PRO A 47 12.27 -1.67 -7.66
CA PRO A 47 12.20 -0.81 -6.48
C PRO A 47 10.76 -0.37 -6.12
N ILE A 48 10.56 0.11 -4.89
CA ILE A 48 9.26 0.63 -4.43
C ILE A 48 8.78 1.75 -5.35
N GLY A 49 7.50 1.75 -5.71
CA GLY A 49 6.88 2.73 -6.60
C GLY A 49 7.04 2.43 -8.08
N THR A 50 7.72 1.34 -8.45
CA THR A 50 7.85 0.91 -9.85
C THR A 50 6.52 0.36 -10.36
N CYS A 51 6.11 0.80 -11.55
CA CYS A 51 4.96 0.26 -12.25
C CYS A 51 5.38 -0.91 -13.15
N PHE A 52 4.54 -1.94 -13.21
CA PHE A 52 4.77 -3.11 -14.03
C PHE A 52 3.47 -3.64 -14.62
N VAL A 53 3.58 -4.50 -15.63
CA VAL A 53 2.51 -5.35 -16.15
C VAL A 53 2.82 -6.79 -15.77
N HIS A 54 1.84 -7.50 -15.22
CA HIS A 54 1.99 -8.91 -14.92
C HIS A 54 2.06 -9.71 -16.23
N ARG A 55 3.15 -10.45 -16.47
CA ARG A 55 3.45 -11.13 -17.74
C ARG A 55 2.34 -12.09 -18.20
N VAL A 56 1.85 -12.93 -17.29
CA VAL A 56 0.82 -13.94 -17.61
C VAL A 56 -0.59 -13.35 -17.66
N ARG A 57 -0.95 -12.48 -16.71
CA ARG A 57 -2.34 -12.00 -16.52
C ARG A 57 -2.63 -10.66 -17.20
N GLY A 58 -1.60 -9.90 -17.57
CA GLY A 58 -1.73 -8.64 -18.29
C GLY A 58 -2.44 -7.51 -17.51
N PHE A 59 -2.39 -7.52 -16.18
CA PHE A 59 -2.86 -6.40 -15.36
C PHE A 59 -1.69 -5.50 -14.97
N ARG A 60 -1.94 -4.20 -14.87
CA ARG A 60 -0.95 -3.21 -14.42
C ARG A 60 -1.00 -3.09 -12.90
N ALA A 61 0.14 -2.81 -12.28
CA ALA A 61 0.23 -2.60 -10.85
C ALA A 61 1.45 -1.77 -10.46
N VAL A 62 1.43 -1.23 -9.23
CA VAL A 62 2.57 -0.55 -8.62
C VAL A 62 3.08 -1.33 -7.42
N VAL A 63 4.41 -1.45 -7.30
CA VAL A 63 5.10 -2.10 -6.18
C VAL A 63 5.07 -1.20 -4.94
N HIS A 64 4.66 -1.73 -3.80
CA HIS A 64 4.71 -1.01 -2.51
C HIS A 64 5.38 -1.80 -1.38
N GLY A 65 5.97 -2.95 -1.70
CA GLY A 65 6.76 -3.75 -0.76
C GLY A 65 7.41 -4.92 -1.48
N TRP A 66 8.42 -5.52 -0.87
CA TRP A 66 9.09 -6.71 -1.40
C TRP A 66 9.64 -7.61 -0.29
N ASP A 67 9.76 -8.89 -0.60
CA ASP A 67 10.49 -9.89 0.18
C ASP A 67 11.54 -10.54 -0.72
N ARG A 68 12.75 -10.81 -0.21
CA ARG A 68 13.83 -11.46 -1.01
C ARG A 68 13.52 -12.91 -1.39
N LYS A 69 12.55 -13.51 -0.72
CA LYS A 69 12.04 -14.87 -0.95
C LYS A 69 10.55 -14.91 -0.63
N CYS A 70 9.85 -15.91 -1.13
CA CYS A 70 8.43 -16.09 -0.84
C CYS A 70 8.19 -16.28 0.67
N GLU A 71 7.36 -15.43 1.27
CA GLU A 71 6.90 -15.57 2.66
C GLU A 71 5.55 -16.31 2.77
N ARG A 72 5.00 -16.78 1.64
CA ARG A 72 3.80 -17.63 1.64
C ARG A 72 4.17 -19.10 1.83
N SER A 73 3.17 -19.92 2.15
CA SER A 73 3.38 -21.35 2.38
C SER A 73 3.87 -22.06 1.10
N ALA A 74 4.59 -23.16 1.26
CA ALA A 74 5.03 -23.98 0.14
C ALA A 74 3.86 -24.46 -0.73
N ALA A 75 2.70 -24.75 -0.11
CA ALA A 75 1.47 -25.10 -0.82
C ALA A 75 0.96 -23.95 -1.72
N TRP A 76 1.05 -22.70 -1.25
CA TRP A 76 0.70 -21.53 -2.05
C TRP A 76 1.69 -21.33 -3.21
N ALA A 77 2.99 -21.48 -2.96
CA ALA A 77 4.00 -21.36 -4.00
C ALA A 77 3.79 -22.43 -5.09
N ALA A 78 3.51 -23.67 -4.70
CA ALA A 78 3.21 -24.76 -5.62
C ALA A 78 1.94 -24.51 -6.44
N SER A 79 0.86 -24.02 -5.81
CA SER A 79 -0.40 -23.74 -6.54
C SER A 79 -0.27 -22.57 -7.51
N ASN A 80 0.62 -21.62 -7.25
CA ASN A 80 0.93 -20.50 -8.14
C ASN A 80 2.13 -20.80 -9.06
N GLN A 81 2.69 -22.02 -9.03
CA GLN A 81 3.86 -22.42 -9.81
C GLN A 81 5.06 -21.47 -9.67
N ALA A 82 5.19 -20.83 -8.51
CA ALA A 82 6.18 -19.79 -8.28
C ALA A 82 7.42 -20.39 -7.60
N ASN A 83 8.62 -20.07 -8.11
CA ASN A 83 9.87 -20.43 -7.43
C ASN A 83 9.99 -19.61 -6.13
N PRO A 84 10.00 -20.23 -4.94
CA PRO A 84 9.99 -19.50 -3.67
C PRO A 84 11.33 -18.84 -3.31
N GLN A 85 12.42 -19.13 -4.03
CA GLN A 85 13.76 -18.60 -3.74
C GLN A 85 14.05 -17.26 -4.43
N GLN A 86 13.15 -16.79 -5.30
CA GLN A 86 13.28 -15.48 -5.93
C GLN A 86 12.56 -14.40 -5.10
N PRO A 87 12.80 -13.11 -5.39
CA PRO A 87 12.04 -12.02 -4.77
C PRO A 87 10.56 -12.02 -5.12
N PHE A 88 9.74 -11.60 -4.17
CA PHE A 88 8.30 -11.38 -4.34
C PHE A 88 7.92 -9.97 -3.94
N TYR A 89 6.84 -9.48 -4.53
CA TYR A 89 6.43 -8.09 -4.43
C TYR A 89 5.00 -7.98 -3.93
N TYR A 90 4.78 -7.03 -3.02
CA TYR A 90 3.46 -6.55 -2.62
C TYR A 90 3.05 -5.42 -3.55
N CYS A 91 1.94 -5.62 -4.27
CA CYS A 91 1.56 -4.75 -5.38
C CYS A 91 0.11 -4.28 -5.26
N LEU A 92 -0.12 -3.01 -5.59
CA LEU A 92 -1.47 -2.46 -5.77
C LEU A 92 -1.84 -2.61 -7.25
N PRO A 93 -2.77 -3.52 -7.60
CA PRO A 93 -3.21 -3.66 -8.98
C PRO A 93 -4.13 -2.51 -9.38
N ASP A 94 -4.13 -2.16 -10.66
CA ASP A 94 -5.08 -1.20 -11.20
C ASP A 94 -6.52 -1.73 -11.05
N GLU A 95 -7.42 -0.90 -10.52
CA GLU A 95 -8.79 -1.34 -10.17
C GLU A 95 -9.61 -1.73 -11.41
N ASP A 96 -9.36 -1.12 -12.57
CA ASP A 96 -10.09 -1.44 -13.80
C ASP A 96 -9.57 -2.73 -14.44
N ASP A 97 -8.24 -2.92 -14.41
CA ASP A 97 -7.65 -4.20 -14.81
C ASP A 97 -8.13 -5.33 -13.90
N CYS A 98 -8.36 -5.08 -12.61
CA CYS A 98 -8.92 -6.07 -11.70
C CYS A 98 -10.33 -6.50 -12.11
N GLN A 99 -11.18 -5.54 -12.49
CA GLN A 99 -12.53 -5.86 -12.95
C GLN A 99 -12.48 -6.75 -14.20
N ARG A 100 -11.58 -6.44 -15.14
CA ARG A 100 -11.39 -7.20 -16.39
C ARG A 100 -10.80 -8.60 -16.17
N VAL A 101 -9.77 -8.72 -15.33
CA VAL A 101 -8.99 -9.96 -15.17
C VAL A 101 -9.56 -10.87 -14.09
N PHE A 102 -10.10 -10.31 -13.01
CA PHE A 102 -10.54 -11.05 -11.83
C PHE A 102 -12.05 -11.00 -11.59
N GLY A 103 -12.82 -10.31 -12.45
CA GLY A 103 -14.26 -10.14 -12.30
C GLY A 103 -14.65 -9.27 -11.09
N GLY A 104 -13.70 -8.57 -10.49
CA GLY A 104 -13.93 -7.77 -9.31
C GLY A 104 -12.66 -7.16 -8.73
N ARG A 105 -12.85 -6.28 -7.76
CA ARG A 105 -11.77 -5.49 -7.16
C ARG A 105 -10.79 -6.38 -6.37
N ARG A 106 -9.51 -6.00 -6.37
CA ARG A 106 -8.46 -6.61 -5.54
C ARG A 106 -7.67 -5.50 -4.88
N MET A 107 -7.48 -5.62 -3.56
CA MET A 107 -6.76 -4.60 -2.78
C MET A 107 -5.23 -4.76 -2.83
N LEU A 108 -4.77 -5.99 -3.05
CA LEU A 108 -3.36 -6.37 -2.96
C LEU A 108 -3.12 -7.61 -3.81
N GLN A 109 -1.97 -7.67 -4.45
CA GLN A 109 -1.43 -8.87 -5.09
C GLN A 109 -0.03 -9.16 -4.57
N TYR A 110 0.32 -10.44 -4.47
CA TYR A 110 1.66 -10.90 -4.14
C TYR A 110 2.24 -11.61 -5.37
N VAL A 111 3.26 -11.03 -5.99
CA VAL A 111 3.72 -11.38 -7.35
C VAL A 111 5.19 -11.76 -7.33
N ALA A 112 5.56 -12.80 -8.07
CA ALA A 112 6.96 -13.22 -8.23
C ALA A 112 7.69 -12.27 -9.19
N GLN A 113 8.99 -12.02 -8.96
CA GLN A 113 9.80 -11.16 -9.82
C GLN A 113 9.74 -11.58 -11.30
N ASP A 114 9.82 -12.88 -11.57
CA ASP A 114 9.82 -13.41 -12.92
C ASP A 114 8.48 -13.21 -13.65
N ASP A 115 7.39 -12.88 -12.95
CA ASP A 115 6.08 -12.60 -13.54
C ASP A 115 5.85 -11.12 -13.86
N MET A 116 6.88 -10.28 -13.72
CA MET A 116 6.76 -8.83 -13.83
C MET A 116 7.56 -8.30 -15.01
N ASP A 117 6.92 -7.45 -15.83
CA ASP A 117 7.58 -6.68 -16.88
C ASP A 117 7.42 -5.18 -16.59
N ALA A 118 8.53 -4.43 -16.58
CA ALA A 118 8.52 -3.00 -16.27
C ALA A 118 7.58 -2.23 -17.22
N ALA A 119 6.77 -1.34 -16.65
CA ALA A 119 5.80 -0.55 -17.39
C ALA A 119 6.01 0.95 -17.10
N PRO A 120 7.14 1.53 -17.56
CA PRO A 120 7.46 2.93 -17.32
C PRO A 120 6.38 3.87 -17.86
N GLY A 121 6.15 4.99 -17.18
CA GLY A 121 5.18 6.02 -17.54
C GLY A 121 3.72 5.64 -17.27
N THR A 122 3.49 4.42 -16.78
CA THR A 122 2.14 3.95 -16.46
C THR A 122 1.66 4.56 -15.14
N ARG A 123 0.42 5.06 -15.15
CA ARG A 123 -0.31 5.46 -13.95
C ARG A 123 -1.27 4.34 -13.54
N ILE A 124 -1.35 4.10 -12.24
CA ILE A 124 -2.23 3.09 -11.65
C ILE A 124 -3.38 3.81 -10.95
N MET A 125 -4.60 3.37 -11.21
CA MET A 125 -5.77 3.81 -10.47
C MET A 125 -6.09 2.81 -9.36
N HIS A 126 -5.75 3.16 -8.12
CA HIS A 126 -6.07 2.33 -6.96
C HIS A 126 -6.24 3.19 -5.70
N ARG A 127 -7.33 2.97 -4.95
CA ARG A 127 -7.72 3.81 -3.79
C ARG A 127 -6.70 3.88 -2.66
N ALA A 128 -5.81 2.89 -2.56
CA ALA A 128 -4.79 2.82 -1.53
C ALA A 128 -3.50 3.58 -1.89
N ILE A 129 -3.35 4.07 -3.13
CA ILE A 129 -2.12 4.77 -3.57
C ILE A 129 -1.84 5.99 -2.70
N ARG A 130 -2.86 6.81 -2.43
CA ARG A 130 -2.79 7.99 -1.54
C ARG A 130 -2.31 7.69 -0.11
N ASN A 131 -2.44 6.45 0.36
CA ASN A 131 -2.02 6.06 1.70
C ASN A 131 -0.54 5.65 1.75
N LEU A 132 0.07 5.35 0.61
CA LEU A 132 1.43 4.78 0.51
C LEU A 132 2.41 5.71 -0.21
N PHE A 133 1.93 6.50 -1.15
CA PHE A 133 2.74 7.37 -2.00
C PHE A 133 2.35 8.83 -1.81
N SER A 134 3.35 9.70 -1.83
CA SER A 134 3.21 11.15 -1.64
C SER A 134 3.10 11.88 -2.98
N SER A 135 3.89 11.45 -3.97
CA SER A 135 3.93 12.03 -5.31
C SER A 135 4.24 10.98 -6.37
N TYR A 136 4.19 11.40 -7.63
CA TYR A 136 4.69 10.66 -8.78
C TYR A 136 5.76 11.51 -9.46
N SER A 137 6.90 10.92 -9.72
CA SER A 137 7.97 11.52 -10.51
C SER A 137 7.90 11.00 -11.94
N THR A 138 8.01 11.89 -12.91
CA THR A 138 8.07 11.52 -14.34
C THR A 138 9.49 11.20 -14.81
N GLN A 139 10.48 11.37 -13.93
CA GLN A 139 11.89 11.06 -14.18
C GLN A 139 12.11 9.56 -14.38
N ASP A 140 13.17 9.20 -15.12
CA ASP A 140 13.63 7.82 -15.34
C ASP A 140 12.53 6.84 -15.77
N GLY A 141 11.55 7.34 -16.54
CA GLY A 141 10.44 6.53 -17.01
C GLY A 141 9.30 6.36 -16.00
N GLY A 142 9.13 7.26 -15.03
CA GLY A 142 7.89 7.33 -14.25
C GLY A 142 7.82 6.38 -13.06
N ARG A 143 7.88 6.92 -11.84
CA ARG A 143 7.91 6.17 -10.59
C ARG A 143 7.12 6.88 -9.49
N TYR A 144 6.35 6.13 -8.70
CA TYR A 144 5.70 6.66 -7.51
C TYR A 144 6.72 6.89 -6.39
N VAL A 145 6.66 8.05 -5.76
CA VAL A 145 7.50 8.40 -4.61
C VAL A 145 6.77 8.01 -3.32
N PRO A 146 7.34 7.14 -2.48
CA PRO A 146 6.71 6.72 -1.25
C PRO A 146 6.56 7.87 -0.25
N ASN A 147 5.60 7.74 0.66
CA ASN A 147 5.54 8.62 1.83
C ASN A 147 6.66 8.30 2.83
N SER A 148 6.84 9.16 3.84
CA SER A 148 7.93 9.03 4.81
C SER A 148 7.94 7.68 5.55
N LYS A 149 6.77 7.10 5.81
CA LYS A 149 6.67 5.79 6.49
C LYS A 149 7.19 4.67 5.59
N LEU A 150 6.73 4.62 4.34
CA LEU A 150 7.11 3.58 3.40
C LEU A 150 8.58 3.72 2.98
N ALA A 151 9.06 4.95 2.79
CA ALA A 151 10.48 5.24 2.53
C ALA A 151 11.38 4.82 3.71
N PHE A 152 10.90 4.96 4.94
CA PHE A 152 11.63 4.48 6.12
C PHE A 152 11.68 2.95 6.18
N GLU A 153 10.58 2.28 5.87
CA GLU A 153 10.49 0.82 5.91
C GLU A 153 11.28 0.14 4.79
N TYR A 154 11.40 0.79 3.64
CA TYR A 154 12.17 0.34 2.49
C TYR A 154 13.17 1.43 2.08
N PRO A 155 14.36 1.49 2.70
CA PRO A 155 15.37 2.49 2.36
C PRO A 155 15.86 2.33 0.92
N ASP A 156 15.82 3.41 0.14
CA ASP A 156 16.24 3.49 -1.26
C ASP A 156 16.54 4.94 -1.64
N GLU A 157 17.19 5.14 -2.78
CA GLU A 157 17.24 6.40 -3.50
C GLU A 157 15.93 6.57 -4.27
N TYR A 158 15.11 7.52 -3.80
CA TYR A 158 13.83 7.85 -4.40
C TYR A 158 13.97 9.11 -5.26
N PRO A 159 13.25 9.18 -6.39
CA PRO A 159 13.28 10.37 -7.23
C PRO A 159 12.60 11.54 -6.51
N GLU A 160 12.95 12.74 -6.94
CA GLU A 160 12.38 13.96 -6.36
C GLU A 160 10.87 14.03 -6.59
N PRO A 161 10.10 14.50 -5.59
CA PRO A 161 8.65 14.61 -5.69
C PRO A 161 8.26 15.71 -6.68
N GLU A 162 7.59 15.35 -7.77
CA GLU A 162 7.16 16.30 -8.81
C GLU A 162 5.65 16.55 -8.77
N LEU A 163 4.86 15.49 -8.89
CA LEU A 163 3.40 15.58 -9.00
C LEU A 163 2.76 14.97 -7.77
N SER A 164 2.19 15.81 -6.91
CA SER A 164 1.43 15.39 -5.73
C SER A 164 0.35 14.38 -6.10
N ILE A 165 0.27 13.27 -5.35
CA ILE A 165 -0.77 12.25 -5.52
C ILE A 165 -2.15 12.80 -5.15
N ALA A 166 -2.22 13.77 -4.23
CA ALA A 166 -3.49 14.40 -3.87
C ALA A 166 -4.11 15.17 -5.04
N ASP A 167 -3.27 15.65 -5.96
CA ASP A 167 -3.65 16.42 -7.14
C ASP A 167 -3.67 15.54 -8.41
N ASP A 168 -3.46 14.23 -8.29
CA ASP A 168 -3.46 13.30 -9.42
C ASP A 168 -4.89 13.07 -9.92
N ALA A 169 -5.18 13.63 -11.10
CA ALA A 169 -6.47 13.53 -11.77
C ALA A 169 -6.96 12.07 -11.94
N ASN A 170 -6.07 11.08 -12.02
CA ASN A 170 -6.46 9.67 -12.13
C ASN A 170 -7.11 9.12 -10.84
N ILE A 171 -6.82 9.73 -9.69
CA ILE A 171 -7.40 9.36 -8.40
C ILE A 171 -8.65 10.20 -8.13
N LEU A 172 -8.63 11.48 -8.52
CA LEU A 172 -9.73 12.42 -8.33
C LEU A 172 -10.96 12.07 -9.20
N ALA A 173 -10.76 11.69 -10.47
CA ALA A 173 -11.86 11.37 -11.39
C ALA A 173 -12.75 10.21 -10.90
N ARG A 174 -12.23 9.31 -10.06
CA ARG A 174 -13.00 8.20 -9.47
C ARG A 174 -13.64 8.55 -8.13
N ALA A 175 -13.04 9.43 -7.34
CA ALA A 175 -13.67 9.92 -6.11
C ALA A 175 -15.00 10.61 -6.43
N GLU A 176 -15.05 11.41 -7.49
CA GLU A 176 -16.27 12.04 -7.99
C GLU A 176 -17.33 11.02 -8.46
N GLN A 177 -16.90 9.88 -9.01
CA GLN A 177 -17.80 8.80 -9.43
C GLN A 177 -18.35 7.99 -8.25
N GLU A 178 -17.55 7.73 -7.21
CA GLU A 178 -18.01 7.04 -5.99
C GLU A 178 -18.98 7.91 -5.18
N GLU A 179 -18.82 9.22 -5.18
CA GLU A 179 -19.71 10.18 -4.50
C GLU A 179 -21.05 10.38 -5.23
N GLN A 180 -21.09 10.11 -6.54
CA GLN A 180 -22.31 10.15 -7.36
C GLN A 180 -23.11 8.84 -7.35
N VAL A 181 -22.59 7.76 -6.76
CA VAL A 181 -23.39 6.56 -6.50
C VAL A 181 -24.36 6.87 -5.36
N ALA A 182 -25.63 7.10 -5.71
CA ALA A 182 -26.70 7.36 -4.76
C ALA A 182 -26.65 6.35 -3.59
N PRO A 183 -26.92 6.77 -2.34
CA PRO A 183 -26.94 5.87 -1.21
C PRO A 183 -27.88 4.70 -1.53
N LEU A 184 -27.41 3.47 -1.28
CA LEU A 184 -28.23 2.27 -1.40
C LEU A 184 -29.58 2.53 -0.72
N PRO A 185 -30.72 2.16 -1.34
CA PRO A 185 -32.01 2.33 -0.70
C PRO A 185 -31.97 1.62 0.64
N THR A 186 -32.16 2.38 1.72
CA THR A 186 -32.33 1.83 3.06
C THR A 186 -33.66 1.10 3.07
N PHE A 187 -33.63 -0.22 2.89
CA PHE A 187 -34.81 -1.04 3.11
C PHE A 187 -35.13 -1.03 4.59
N SER A 188 -36.22 -0.35 4.96
CA SER A 188 -36.79 -0.42 6.30
C SER A 188 -37.19 -1.86 6.62
N PRO A 189 -36.96 -2.38 7.85
CA PRO A 189 -37.25 -3.77 8.22
C PRO A 189 -38.73 -4.21 8.13
N GLN A 190 -39.65 -3.38 7.64
CA GLN A 190 -41.09 -3.63 7.66
C GLN A 190 -41.68 -4.11 6.33
N GLU A 191 -40.93 -4.20 5.24
CA GLU A 191 -41.45 -4.62 3.92
C GLU A 191 -41.08 -6.07 3.55
N ARG A 192 -41.14 -6.97 4.53
CA ARG A 192 -41.19 -8.41 4.29
C ARG A 192 -42.31 -8.99 5.12
N PHE A 193 -43.53 -8.95 4.59
CA PHE A 193 -44.59 -9.95 4.73
C PHE A 193 -45.90 -9.33 4.26
N GLU A 194 -46.14 -9.39 2.95
CA GLU A 194 -47.49 -9.48 2.36
C GLU A 194 -47.31 -9.79 0.88
N GLN A 195 -47.34 -11.08 0.54
CA GLN A 195 -47.89 -11.61 -0.71
C GLN A 195 -47.95 -13.15 -0.60
N ASP A 196 -49.18 -13.60 -0.36
CA ASP A 196 -49.85 -14.89 -0.64
C ASP A 196 -49.16 -16.23 -0.28
#